data_AF-A0A4Y3PIF1-F1
#
_entry.id   AF-A0A4Y3PIF1-F1
#
_cell.length_a   1.000
_cell.length_b   1.000
_cell.length_c   1.000
_cell.angle_alpha   90.00
_cell.angle_beta   90.00
_cell.angle_gamma   90.00
#
_symmetry.space_group_name_H-M   'P 1'
#
loop_
_entity.id
_entity.type
_entity.pdbx_description
1 polymer ?
#
loop_
_entity_poly.entity_id
_entity_poly.type
_entity_poly.pdbx_seq_one_letter_code
_entity_poly.pdbx_strand_id
1 'polypeptide(L)'
;MTMLILSGCSDGGVVQEKPATSSVIASALKGDLTYQDVLEKGETIHNLAMTSDAAQVWVGTHAGLYSSAGGSLWGLLSPELAQIDVVGWFVDPSDAHHMYVGGSEGVLRTADGGKSWTSSSKGLPEPANIRSFTGVRQGEKVRLFAFVTGEGIYQSTDKGDTWTLWQPMDQEVYAMDFDSNENRLYVAAQFSLLYNEEGQWKTEAIPDAEQIYSLSLNRNTGVLAVATEKGVYEKNDGEWHLLEARSPEKLIVIASGGGDTKWVGIGESALIYKLNGNRWTKWN
;
A
#
# COMPACT_ATOMS: atom_id res chain seq x y z
N MET A 1 -29.24 -63.86 2.15
CA MET A 1 -30.47 -63.34 2.76
C MET A 1 -30.60 -61.90 2.32
N THR A 2 -31.67 -61.60 1.58
CA THR A 2 -31.86 -60.42 0.73
C THR A 2 -32.88 -59.47 1.36
N MET A 3 -32.61 -58.16 1.30
CA MET A 3 -33.53 -57.00 1.14
C MET A 3 -32.71 -55.76 1.54
N LEU A 4 -32.36 -54.75 0.74
CA LEU A 4 -32.95 -54.10 -0.45
C LEU A 4 -34.33 -53.49 -0.20
N ILE A 5 -34.34 -52.18 0.08
CA ILE A 5 -35.30 -51.25 -0.54
C ILE A 5 -34.48 -50.14 -1.21
N LEU A 6 -34.58 -50.10 -2.53
CA LEU A 6 -34.16 -49.04 -3.42
C LEU A 6 -35.27 -47.98 -3.51
N SER A 7 -34.86 -46.72 -3.58
CA SER A 7 -35.41 -45.64 -4.42
C SER A 7 -34.37 -44.51 -4.32
N GLY A 8 -33.57 -44.14 -5.31
CA GLY A 8 -33.77 -44.19 -6.75
C GLY A 8 -34.21 -42.81 -7.24
N CYS A 9 -33.24 -41.89 -7.44
CA CYS A 9 -33.26 -40.83 -8.45
C CYS A 9 -31.88 -40.16 -8.49
N SER A 10 -31.09 -40.53 -9.49
CA SER A 10 -29.97 -39.73 -9.99
C SER A 10 -30.53 -38.65 -10.89
N ASP A 11 -30.11 -37.40 -10.72
CA ASP A 11 -29.90 -36.49 -11.84
C ASP A 11 -28.94 -35.37 -11.45
N GLY A 12 -27.83 -35.30 -12.19
CA GLY A 12 -27.17 -34.05 -12.58
C GLY A 12 -26.71 -33.06 -11.50
N GLY A 13 -26.13 -33.53 -10.40
CA GLY A 13 -25.42 -32.64 -9.47
C GLY A 13 -24.01 -32.34 -9.98
N VAL A 14 -23.85 -31.26 -10.76
CA VAL A 14 -22.55 -30.67 -11.08
C VAL A 14 -21.77 -30.53 -9.77
N VAL A 15 -20.65 -31.25 -9.64
CA VAL A 15 -19.64 -30.92 -8.63
C VAL A 15 -19.18 -29.52 -9.01
N GLN A 16 -19.68 -28.50 -8.32
CA GLN A 16 -19.08 -27.18 -8.39
C GLN A 16 -17.68 -27.34 -7.81
N GLU A 17 -16.70 -27.52 -8.70
CA GLU A 17 -15.32 -27.22 -8.38
C GLU A 17 -15.31 -25.82 -7.78
N LYS A 18 -14.88 -25.74 -6.52
CA LYS A 18 -14.55 -24.47 -5.88
C LYS A 18 -13.69 -23.71 -6.87
N PRO A 19 -14.00 -22.45 -7.25
CA PRO A 19 -13.20 -21.74 -8.22
C PRO A 19 -11.76 -21.78 -7.73
N ALA A 20 -10.88 -22.41 -8.50
CA ALA A 20 -9.47 -22.22 -8.31
C ALA A 20 -9.29 -20.71 -8.37
N THR A 21 -8.85 -20.10 -7.27
CA THR A 21 -8.26 -18.77 -7.33
C THR A 21 -7.16 -18.91 -8.36
N SER A 22 -7.43 -18.41 -9.57
CA SER A 22 -6.41 -18.19 -10.56
C SER A 22 -5.41 -17.29 -9.86
N SER A 23 -4.27 -17.85 -9.46
CA SER A 23 -3.10 -17.02 -9.25
C SER A 23 -2.94 -16.29 -10.57
N VAL A 24 -3.21 -15.00 -10.55
CA VAL A 24 -2.74 -14.13 -11.62
C VAL A 24 -1.22 -14.26 -11.49
N ILE A 25 -0.64 -15.17 -12.28
CA ILE A 25 0.75 -15.02 -12.66
C ILE A 25 0.71 -13.71 -13.42
N ALA A 26 0.99 -12.61 -12.71
CA ALA A 26 1.39 -11.35 -13.32
C ALA A 26 2.30 -11.76 -14.47
N SER A 27 1.90 -11.47 -15.71
CA SER A 27 2.63 -11.81 -16.93
C SER A 27 4.11 -11.73 -16.61
N ALA A 28 4.79 -12.88 -16.49
CA ALA A 28 6.01 -13.00 -15.69
C ALA A 28 6.86 -11.75 -15.87
N LEU A 29 6.83 -10.85 -14.86
CA LEU A 29 7.49 -9.56 -14.92
C LEU A 29 8.89 -9.86 -15.41
N LYS A 30 9.23 -9.40 -16.61
CA LYS A 30 10.52 -9.70 -17.19
C LYS A 30 11.52 -8.83 -16.46
N GLY A 31 12.00 -9.33 -15.32
CA GLY A 31 13.02 -8.65 -14.56
C GLY A 31 14.32 -8.70 -15.33
N ASP A 32 14.77 -7.55 -15.81
CA ASP A 32 16.07 -7.37 -16.45
C ASP A 32 16.89 -6.25 -15.78
N LEU A 33 16.35 -5.66 -14.71
CA LEU A 33 17.00 -4.63 -13.90
C LEU A 33 17.54 -5.22 -12.61
N THR A 34 18.68 -4.73 -12.13
CA THR A 34 19.07 -4.87 -10.72
C THR A 34 18.34 -3.83 -9.87
N TYR A 35 18.38 -3.96 -8.54
CA TYR A 35 17.86 -2.90 -7.68
C TYR A 35 18.61 -1.57 -7.85
N GLN A 36 19.92 -1.63 -8.13
CA GLN A 36 20.71 -0.43 -8.42
C GLN A 36 20.20 0.28 -9.69
N ASP A 37 19.83 -0.47 -10.72
CA ASP A 37 19.21 0.11 -11.92
C ASP A 37 17.86 0.78 -11.61
N VAL A 38 17.08 0.23 -10.66
CA VAL A 38 15.83 0.87 -10.19
C VAL A 38 16.13 2.18 -9.48
N LEU A 39 17.16 2.24 -8.62
CA LEU A 39 17.57 3.48 -7.96
C LEU A 39 18.03 4.54 -8.97
N GLU A 40 18.81 4.14 -9.98
CA GLU A 40 19.32 5.07 -10.99
C GLU A 40 18.22 5.56 -11.93
N LYS A 41 17.30 4.69 -12.34
CA LYS A 41 16.21 5.05 -13.27
C LYS A 41 15.03 5.71 -12.58
N GLY A 42 14.67 5.24 -11.40
CA GLY A 42 13.55 5.73 -10.59
C GLY A 42 13.86 7.00 -9.80
N GLU A 43 15.15 7.34 -9.67
CA GLU A 43 15.68 8.44 -8.86
C GLU A 43 15.36 8.29 -7.36
N THR A 44 14.16 8.70 -6.94
CA THR A 44 13.71 8.70 -5.55
C THR A 44 12.68 7.60 -5.35
N ILE A 45 12.71 6.94 -4.19
CA ILE A 45 11.65 6.00 -3.78
C ILE A 45 10.70 6.71 -2.82
N HIS A 46 9.40 6.65 -3.09
CA HIS A 46 8.36 7.25 -2.26
C HIS A 46 7.76 6.27 -1.28
N ASN A 47 7.57 5.03 -1.72
CA ASN A 47 6.84 4.05 -0.95
C ASN A 47 7.22 2.62 -1.36
N LEU A 48 6.81 1.66 -0.53
CA LEU A 48 7.11 0.25 -0.72
C LEU A 48 5.94 -0.63 -0.28
N ALA A 49 5.84 -1.82 -0.86
CA ALA A 49 4.94 -2.87 -0.38
C ALA A 49 5.58 -4.24 -0.59
N MET A 50 5.12 -5.25 0.14
CA MET A 50 5.63 -6.61 0.02
C MET A 50 4.49 -7.62 0.02
N THR A 51 4.63 -8.70 -0.74
CA THR A 51 3.68 -9.82 -0.74
C THR A 51 3.63 -10.52 0.62
N SER A 52 2.51 -11.19 0.88
CA SER A 52 2.31 -12.02 2.06
C SER A 52 3.29 -13.20 2.20
N ASP A 53 3.96 -13.62 1.14
CA ASP A 53 5.02 -14.65 1.19
C ASP A 53 6.43 -14.04 1.28
N ALA A 54 6.53 -12.71 1.37
CA ALA A 54 7.76 -11.93 1.35
C ALA A 54 8.65 -12.18 0.11
N ALA A 55 8.09 -12.75 -0.96
CA ALA A 55 8.83 -13.12 -2.17
C ALA A 55 8.91 -11.98 -3.18
N GLN A 56 7.99 -11.01 -3.14
CA GLN A 56 7.98 -9.87 -4.05
C GLN A 56 7.85 -8.56 -3.27
N VAL A 57 8.63 -7.57 -3.69
CA VAL A 57 8.57 -6.20 -3.21
C VAL A 57 8.26 -5.27 -4.38
N TRP A 58 7.41 -4.28 -4.11
CA TRP A 58 7.12 -3.18 -5.02
C TRP A 58 7.65 -1.87 -4.46
N VAL A 59 8.14 -1.01 -5.34
CA VAL A 59 8.61 0.33 -5.01
C VAL A 59 8.07 1.35 -6.01
N GLY A 60 7.51 2.45 -5.49
CA GLY A 60 7.08 3.59 -6.28
C GLY A 60 8.18 4.61 -6.33
N THR A 61 8.39 5.18 -7.51
CA THR A 61 9.51 6.06 -7.78
C THR A 61 9.06 7.25 -8.62
N HIS A 62 9.93 8.26 -8.78
CA HIS A 62 9.67 9.37 -9.71
C HIS A 62 9.48 8.91 -11.17
N ALA A 63 9.92 7.71 -11.53
CA ALA A 63 9.85 7.20 -12.91
C ALA A 63 9.09 5.88 -13.06
N GLY A 64 8.17 5.59 -12.13
CA GLY A 64 7.20 4.52 -12.25
C GLY A 64 7.14 3.58 -11.05
N LEU A 65 6.31 2.53 -11.20
CA LEU A 65 6.13 1.47 -10.21
C LEU A 65 6.94 0.23 -10.61
N TYR A 66 7.94 -0.11 -9.81
CA TYR A 66 8.80 -1.26 -10.04
C TYR A 66 8.46 -2.41 -9.10
N SER A 67 8.66 -3.64 -9.57
CA SER A 67 8.48 -4.86 -8.79
C SER A 67 9.73 -5.71 -8.91
N SER A 68 10.11 -6.36 -7.82
CA SER A 68 11.08 -7.45 -7.89
C SER A 68 10.49 -8.61 -8.69
N ALA A 69 11.26 -9.16 -9.62
CA ALA A 69 11.00 -10.42 -10.29
C ALA A 69 11.97 -11.47 -9.72
N GLY A 70 11.51 -12.71 -9.56
CA GLY A 70 12.28 -13.76 -8.88
C GLY A 70 13.76 -13.82 -9.31
N GLY A 71 14.68 -14.01 -8.34
CA GLY A 71 16.12 -14.11 -8.61
C GLY A 71 16.88 -12.78 -8.58
N SER A 72 16.54 -11.85 -7.67
CA SER A 72 17.20 -10.54 -7.44
C SER A 72 17.09 -9.50 -8.57
N LEU A 73 16.26 -9.77 -9.58
CA LEU A 73 15.99 -8.84 -10.66
C LEU A 73 14.71 -8.05 -10.39
N TRP A 74 14.51 -6.98 -11.14
CA TRP A 74 13.43 -6.03 -11.02
C TRP A 74 12.90 -5.66 -12.41
N GLY A 75 11.63 -5.27 -12.48
CA GLY A 75 10.99 -4.81 -13.70
C GLY A 75 9.99 -3.70 -13.42
N LEU A 76 9.83 -2.80 -14.39
CA LEU A 76 8.75 -1.82 -14.41
C LEU A 76 7.42 -2.55 -14.60
N LEU A 77 6.40 -2.24 -13.80
CA LEU A 77 5.11 -2.91 -13.83
C LEU A 77 4.42 -2.75 -15.20
N SER A 78 4.48 -1.55 -15.79
CA SER A 78 3.92 -1.26 -17.10
C SER A 78 4.69 -0.14 -17.79
N PRO A 79 4.96 -0.24 -19.10
CA PRO A 79 5.54 0.87 -19.88
C PRO A 79 4.71 2.17 -19.82
N GLU A 80 3.39 2.07 -19.61
CA GLU A 80 2.52 3.25 -19.46
C GLU A 80 2.75 4.03 -18.17
N LEU A 81 3.38 3.41 -17.16
CA LEU A 81 3.80 4.07 -15.93
C LEU A 81 5.23 4.60 -16.00
N ALA A 82 5.94 4.39 -17.12
CA ALA A 82 7.29 4.93 -17.28
C ALA A 82 7.23 6.46 -17.22
N GLN A 83 8.15 7.07 -16.45
CA GLN A 83 8.22 8.53 -16.25
C GLN A 83 7.05 9.15 -15.49
N ILE A 84 6.15 8.32 -14.92
CA ILE A 84 5.12 8.80 -14.01
C ILE A 84 5.67 8.74 -12.58
N ASP A 85 5.61 9.85 -11.87
CA ASP A 85 5.91 9.88 -10.45
C ASP A 85 4.82 9.12 -9.68
N VAL A 86 5.16 7.94 -9.15
CA VAL A 86 4.23 7.08 -8.41
C VAL A 86 4.52 7.21 -6.92
N VAL A 87 3.66 7.95 -6.21
CA VAL A 87 3.79 8.20 -4.77
C VAL A 87 3.03 7.20 -3.91
N GLY A 88 2.06 6.49 -4.50
CA GLY A 88 1.23 5.53 -3.79
C GLY A 88 0.38 4.68 -4.72
N TRP A 89 -0.08 3.54 -4.22
CA TRP A 89 -0.96 2.63 -4.95
C TRP A 89 -1.95 1.92 -4.04
N PHE A 90 -2.98 1.35 -4.66
CA PHE A 90 -3.91 0.44 -4.01
C PHE A 90 -4.23 -0.72 -4.95
N VAL A 91 -4.12 -1.94 -4.45
CA VAL A 91 -4.59 -3.15 -5.12
C VAL A 91 -5.86 -3.59 -4.42
N ASP A 92 -6.93 -3.79 -5.17
CA ASP A 92 -8.17 -4.30 -4.61
C ASP A 92 -7.98 -5.76 -4.14
N PRO A 93 -8.10 -6.06 -2.83
CA PRO A 93 -7.84 -7.41 -2.32
C PRO A 93 -8.88 -8.45 -2.77
N SER A 94 -10.03 -8.02 -3.29
CA SER A 94 -11.05 -8.92 -3.85
C SER A 94 -10.86 -9.19 -5.35
N ASP A 95 -10.11 -8.33 -6.05
CA ASP A 95 -9.80 -8.47 -7.46
C ASP A 95 -8.49 -7.77 -7.81
N ALA A 96 -7.41 -8.55 -7.87
CA ALA A 96 -6.07 -8.04 -8.15
C ALA A 96 -5.91 -7.43 -9.56
N HIS A 97 -6.89 -7.57 -10.46
CA HIS A 97 -6.87 -6.87 -11.74
C HIS A 97 -7.22 -5.38 -11.60
N HIS A 98 -7.91 -5.01 -10.51
CA HIS A 98 -8.28 -3.64 -10.21
C HIS A 98 -7.23 -3.01 -9.31
N MET A 99 -6.48 -2.07 -9.86
CA MET A 99 -5.43 -1.34 -9.15
C MET A 99 -5.49 0.15 -9.48
N TYR A 100 -4.93 0.93 -8.57
CA TYR A 100 -4.87 2.38 -8.67
C TYR A 100 -3.47 2.84 -8.32
N VAL A 101 -2.99 3.86 -9.01
CA VAL A 101 -1.75 4.58 -8.66
C VAL A 101 -2.07 6.08 -8.59
N GLY A 102 -1.52 6.74 -7.59
CA GLY A 102 -1.56 8.19 -7.46
C GLY A 102 -0.18 8.78 -7.71
N GLY A 103 -0.14 9.95 -8.35
CA GLY A 103 1.11 10.56 -8.80
C GLY A 103 0.99 12.00 -9.28
N SER A 104 2.03 12.45 -9.99
CA SER A 104 2.10 13.80 -10.60
C SER A 104 1.02 14.06 -11.66
N GLU A 105 0.52 13.00 -12.30
CA GLU A 105 -0.52 13.03 -13.34
C GLU A 105 -1.95 12.79 -12.77
N GLY A 106 -2.12 12.91 -11.45
CA GLY A 106 -3.34 12.55 -10.74
C GLY A 106 -3.44 11.05 -10.46
N VAL A 107 -4.64 10.47 -10.58
CA VAL A 107 -4.88 9.04 -10.33
C VAL A 107 -5.06 8.30 -11.64
N LEU A 108 -4.33 7.20 -11.80
CA LEU A 108 -4.57 6.22 -12.87
C LEU A 108 -5.14 4.94 -12.28
N ARG A 109 -5.95 4.25 -13.08
CA ARG A 109 -6.52 2.94 -12.73
C ARG A 109 -6.32 1.93 -13.84
N THR A 110 -6.23 0.67 -13.44
CA THR A 110 -6.24 -0.50 -14.32
C THR A 110 -7.37 -1.44 -13.90
N ALA A 111 -7.91 -2.19 -14.86
CA ALA A 111 -8.88 -3.27 -14.64
C ALA A 111 -8.38 -4.61 -15.23
N ASP A 112 -7.13 -4.67 -15.68
CA ASP A 112 -6.53 -5.82 -16.35
C ASP A 112 -5.20 -6.27 -15.73
N GLY A 113 -4.96 -5.86 -14.47
CA GLY A 113 -3.74 -6.21 -13.72
C GLY A 113 -2.51 -5.42 -14.15
N GLY A 114 -2.70 -4.18 -14.61
CA GLY A 114 -1.63 -3.25 -14.96
C GLY A 114 -1.17 -3.31 -16.41
N LYS A 115 -1.85 -4.05 -17.29
CA LYS A 115 -1.49 -4.12 -18.72
C LYS A 115 -1.84 -2.82 -19.43
N SER A 116 -2.95 -2.19 -19.04
CA SER A 116 -3.35 -0.86 -19.49
C SER A 116 -3.86 -0.01 -18.34
N TRP A 117 -3.65 1.30 -18.44
CA TRP A 117 -4.02 2.30 -17.45
C TRP A 117 -4.89 3.38 -18.08
N THR A 118 -5.87 3.86 -17.31
CA THR A 118 -6.77 4.93 -17.70
C THR A 118 -6.83 5.98 -16.60
N SER A 119 -7.05 7.24 -16.98
CA SER A 119 -7.24 8.30 -15.99
C SER A 119 -8.46 8.01 -15.11
N SER A 120 -8.28 8.22 -13.82
CA SER A 120 -9.27 8.07 -12.75
C SER A 120 -9.36 9.36 -11.93
N SER A 121 -9.11 10.53 -12.55
CA SER A 121 -8.94 11.81 -11.85
C SER A 121 -10.18 12.71 -11.84
N LYS A 122 -11.34 12.22 -12.28
CA LYS A 122 -12.55 13.06 -12.40
C LYS A 122 -12.95 13.64 -11.05
N GLY A 123 -12.98 14.98 -10.95
CA GLY A 123 -13.31 15.71 -9.72
C GLY A 123 -12.10 16.13 -8.88
N LEU A 124 -10.88 15.70 -9.26
CA LEU A 124 -9.65 16.31 -8.77
C LEU A 124 -9.38 17.64 -9.51
N PRO A 125 -8.59 18.56 -8.93
CA PRO A 125 -8.14 19.76 -9.63
C PRO A 125 -7.23 19.41 -10.81
N GLU A 126 -7.11 20.32 -11.78
CA GLU A 126 -6.23 20.15 -12.94
C GLU A 126 -5.20 21.29 -12.99
N PRO A 127 -3.89 21.02 -12.79
CA PRO A 127 -3.28 19.72 -12.52
C PRO A 127 -3.50 19.20 -11.08
N ALA A 128 -3.57 17.89 -10.89
CA ALA A 128 -3.61 17.24 -9.58
C ALA A 128 -2.24 16.65 -9.23
N ASN A 129 -1.46 17.37 -8.41
CA ASN A 129 -0.20 16.85 -7.89
C ASN A 129 -0.46 16.06 -6.60
N ILE A 130 -0.51 14.72 -6.71
CA ILE A 130 -0.75 13.84 -5.57
C ILE A 130 0.57 13.53 -4.88
N ARG A 131 0.64 13.71 -3.56
CA ARG A 131 1.84 13.41 -2.75
C ARG A 131 1.69 12.23 -1.81
N SER A 132 0.46 11.80 -1.56
CA SER A 132 0.20 10.57 -0.82
C SER A 132 -1.11 9.96 -1.29
N PHE A 133 -1.13 8.63 -1.43
CA PHE A 133 -2.27 7.88 -1.93
C PHE A 133 -2.43 6.58 -1.15
N THR A 134 -3.65 6.30 -0.70
CA THR A 134 -3.99 5.05 -0.02
C THR A 134 -5.41 4.62 -0.34
N GLY A 135 -5.70 3.34 -0.13
CA GLY A 135 -7.02 2.77 -0.35
C GLY A 135 -7.37 1.71 0.67
N VAL A 136 -8.66 1.44 0.79
CA VAL A 136 -9.18 0.40 1.67
C VAL A 136 -10.43 -0.23 1.07
N ARG A 137 -10.54 -1.55 1.21
CA ARG A 137 -11.79 -2.27 0.98
C ARG A 137 -12.51 -2.51 2.31
N GLN A 138 -13.80 -2.23 2.35
CA GLN A 138 -14.69 -2.54 3.46
C GLN A 138 -15.97 -3.19 2.92
N GLY A 139 -16.02 -4.53 3.01
CA GLY A 139 -17.03 -5.31 2.32
C GLY A 139 -16.97 -5.08 0.82
N GLU A 140 -18.09 -4.69 0.22
CA GLU A 140 -18.20 -4.43 -1.22
C GLU A 140 -17.69 -3.05 -1.66
N LYS A 141 -17.42 -2.15 -0.70
CA LYS A 141 -17.01 -0.77 -0.99
C LYS A 141 -15.49 -0.65 -1.02
N VAL A 142 -14.99 0.10 -2.00
CA VAL A 142 -13.61 0.57 -2.05
C VAL A 142 -13.62 2.07 -1.78
N ARG A 143 -12.81 2.50 -0.83
CA ARG A 143 -12.57 3.92 -0.55
C ARG A 143 -11.11 4.23 -0.87
N LEU A 144 -10.89 5.30 -1.61
CA LEU A 144 -9.57 5.77 -2.01
C LEU A 144 -9.38 7.18 -1.46
N PHE A 145 -8.16 7.50 -1.05
CA PHE A 145 -7.78 8.81 -0.52
C PHE A 145 -6.53 9.29 -1.25
N ALA A 146 -6.56 10.55 -1.70
CA ALA A 146 -5.47 11.19 -2.40
C ALA A 146 -5.22 12.57 -1.77
N PHE A 147 -4.03 12.78 -1.24
CA PHE A 147 -3.62 14.10 -0.80
C PHE A 147 -3.05 14.87 -1.99
N VAL A 148 -3.70 15.99 -2.33
CA VAL A 148 -3.32 16.91 -3.41
C VAL A 148 -2.64 18.12 -2.81
N THR A 149 -1.41 18.40 -3.22
CA THR A 149 -0.60 19.52 -2.69
C THR A 149 -1.31 20.86 -2.87
N GLY A 150 -1.32 21.66 -1.81
CA GLY A 150 -1.91 23.01 -1.80
C GLY A 150 -3.44 23.04 -1.70
N GLU A 151 -4.09 21.88 -1.64
CA GLU A 151 -5.55 21.76 -1.65
C GLU A 151 -6.05 21.00 -0.41
N GLY A 152 -5.74 19.70 -0.32
CA GLY A 152 -6.27 18.84 0.73
C GLY A 152 -6.37 17.37 0.34
N ILE A 153 -7.08 16.61 1.17
CA ILE A 153 -7.33 15.19 0.93
C ILE A 153 -8.66 15.05 0.18
N TYR A 154 -8.58 14.46 -1.00
CA TYR A 154 -9.73 14.03 -1.80
C TYR A 154 -10.08 12.58 -1.50
N GLN A 155 -11.36 12.25 -1.59
CA GLN A 155 -11.88 10.91 -1.41
C GLN A 155 -12.71 10.46 -2.62
N SER A 156 -12.55 9.20 -2.99
CA SER A 156 -13.50 8.46 -3.84
C SER A 156 -14.13 7.31 -3.05
N THR A 157 -15.44 7.14 -3.21
CA THR A 157 -16.20 6.02 -2.62
C THR A 157 -16.83 5.11 -3.69
N ASP A 158 -16.51 5.36 -4.95
CA ASP A 158 -17.07 4.73 -6.15
C ASP A 158 -15.95 4.14 -7.03
N LYS A 159 -14.94 3.52 -6.39
CA LYS A 159 -13.84 2.84 -7.09
C LYS A 159 -13.06 3.76 -8.05
N GLY A 160 -12.87 5.02 -7.65
CA GLY A 160 -12.10 6.01 -8.40
C GLY A 160 -12.86 6.67 -9.56
N ASP A 161 -14.15 6.39 -9.76
CA ASP A 161 -14.94 7.01 -10.82
C ASP A 161 -15.11 8.52 -10.62
N THR A 162 -15.30 8.95 -9.37
CA THR A 162 -15.35 10.37 -9.00
C THR A 162 -14.62 10.65 -7.69
N TRP A 163 -14.07 11.87 -7.60
CA TRP A 163 -13.39 12.38 -6.43
C TRP A 163 -14.06 13.65 -5.92
N THR A 164 -14.04 13.82 -4.61
CA THR A 164 -14.52 15.03 -3.94
C THR A 164 -13.52 15.44 -2.88
N LEU A 165 -13.32 16.75 -2.69
CA LEU A 165 -12.53 17.26 -1.58
C LEU A 165 -13.19 16.81 -0.28
N TRP A 166 -12.50 15.95 0.47
CA TRP A 166 -13.02 15.37 1.70
C TRP A 166 -12.65 16.22 2.92
N GLN A 167 -11.39 16.66 2.99
CA GLN A 167 -10.89 17.53 4.05
C GLN A 167 -9.82 18.47 3.47
N PRO A 168 -9.91 19.80 3.69
CA PRO A 168 -8.81 20.70 3.38
C PRO A 168 -7.60 20.37 4.26
N MET A 169 -6.40 20.61 3.74
CA MET A 169 -5.14 20.43 4.48
C MET A 169 -4.13 21.47 3.99
N ASP A 170 -3.61 22.28 4.90
CA ASP A 170 -2.65 23.36 4.64
C ASP A 170 -1.20 22.98 4.94
N GLN A 171 -0.96 21.73 5.30
CA GLN A 171 0.35 21.17 5.61
C GLN A 171 0.72 20.06 4.62
N GLU A 172 2.02 19.85 4.45
CA GLU A 172 2.53 18.70 3.69
C GLU A 172 2.18 17.39 4.40
N VAL A 173 1.77 16.40 3.61
CA VAL A 173 1.47 15.04 4.03
C VAL A 173 2.46 14.09 3.38
N TYR A 174 3.21 13.36 4.20
CA TYR A 174 4.23 12.41 3.77
C TYR A 174 3.67 11.01 3.55
N ALA A 175 2.77 10.58 4.44
CA ALA A 175 2.16 9.26 4.35
C ALA A 175 0.75 9.29 4.93
N MET A 176 -0.13 8.47 4.35
CA MET A 176 -1.49 8.26 4.85
C MET A 176 -1.79 6.78 4.84
N ASP A 177 -2.53 6.33 5.86
CA ASP A 177 -3.07 4.99 5.89
C ASP A 177 -4.38 4.95 6.65
N PHE A 178 -5.28 4.07 6.24
CA PHE A 178 -6.65 4.05 6.73
C PHE A 178 -6.86 2.87 7.68
N ASP A 179 -7.25 3.10 8.91
CA ASP A 179 -7.68 2.04 9.82
C ASP A 179 -9.15 1.69 9.62
N SER A 180 -9.39 0.47 9.12
CA SER A 180 -10.74 -0.06 8.92
C SER A 180 -11.46 -0.44 10.22
N ASN A 181 -10.72 -0.75 11.28
CA ASN A 181 -11.28 -1.12 12.58
C ASN A 181 -11.81 0.11 13.32
N GLU A 182 -11.07 1.22 13.26
CA GLU A 182 -11.46 2.50 13.84
C GLU A 182 -12.24 3.39 12.86
N ASN A 183 -12.32 3.01 11.59
CA ASN A 183 -12.85 3.83 10.49
C ASN A 183 -12.18 5.22 10.43
N ARG A 184 -10.85 5.25 10.52
CA ARG A 184 -10.04 6.45 10.76
C ARG A 184 -8.90 6.56 9.75
N LEU A 185 -8.72 7.73 9.13
CA LEU A 185 -7.54 8.02 8.32
C LEU A 185 -6.45 8.62 9.21
N TYR A 186 -5.29 7.96 9.26
CA TYR A 186 -4.08 8.47 9.88
C TYR A 186 -3.21 9.16 8.82
N VAL A 187 -2.60 10.27 9.20
CA VAL A 187 -1.84 11.16 8.32
C VAL A 187 -0.55 11.56 9.01
N ALA A 188 0.60 11.18 8.46
CA ALA A 188 1.89 11.72 8.83
C ALA A 188 2.08 13.05 8.10
N ALA A 189 1.94 14.16 8.81
CA ALA A 189 2.14 15.51 8.31
C ALA A 189 3.47 16.11 8.81
N GLN A 190 3.85 17.27 8.27
CA GLN A 190 5.14 17.93 8.45
C GLN A 190 5.72 17.91 9.88
N PHE A 191 4.88 17.93 10.93
CA PHE A 191 5.32 17.88 12.34
C PHE A 191 4.36 17.12 13.25
N SER A 192 3.45 16.31 12.72
CA SER A 192 2.37 15.72 13.51
C SER A 192 1.84 14.45 12.90
N LEU A 193 1.52 13.48 13.75
CA LEU A 193 0.59 12.43 13.39
C LEU A 193 -0.82 12.97 13.60
N LEU A 194 -1.59 13.05 12.52
CA LEU A 194 -2.97 13.49 12.55
C LEU A 194 -3.88 12.30 12.32
N TYR A 195 -5.09 12.38 12.86
CA TYR A 195 -6.18 11.51 12.47
C TYR A 195 -7.48 12.26 12.32
N ASN A 196 -8.34 11.77 11.44
CA ASN A 196 -9.68 12.32 11.29
C ASN A 196 -10.64 11.66 12.28
N GLU A 197 -11.35 12.48 13.05
CA GLU A 197 -12.43 12.04 13.92
C GLU A 197 -13.58 13.04 13.82
N GLU A 198 -14.78 12.54 13.52
CA GLU A 198 -16.00 13.36 13.37
C GLU A 198 -15.83 14.56 12.41
N GLY A 199 -15.01 14.39 11.36
CA GLY A 199 -14.76 15.43 10.37
C GLY A 199 -13.82 16.54 10.86
N GLN A 200 -13.07 16.31 11.93
CA GLN A 200 -12.04 17.21 12.45
C GLN A 200 -10.69 16.51 12.51
N TRP A 201 -9.61 17.26 12.28
CA TRP A 201 -8.25 16.78 12.52
C TRP A 201 -7.93 16.82 14.00
N LYS A 202 -7.47 15.70 14.53
CA LYS A 202 -6.90 15.56 15.87
C LYS A 202 -5.43 15.22 15.74
N THR A 203 -4.63 15.71 16.68
CA THR A 203 -3.21 15.36 16.78
C THR A 203 -3.05 14.18 17.73
N GLU A 204 -2.27 13.21 17.29
CA GLU A 204 -1.80 12.08 18.07
C GLU A 204 -0.33 12.32 18.45
N ALA A 205 -0.01 12.30 19.74
CA ALA A 205 1.36 12.47 20.21
C ALA A 205 2.11 11.14 20.21
N ILE A 206 3.32 11.12 19.66
CA ILE A 206 4.25 9.99 19.77
C ILE A 206 5.27 10.34 20.86
N PRO A 207 5.45 9.49 21.90
CA PRO A 207 6.36 9.78 23.01
C PRO A 207 7.80 10.01 22.54
N ASP A 208 8.41 11.12 22.98
CA ASP A 208 9.82 11.46 22.73
C ASP A 208 10.25 11.57 21.25
N ALA A 209 9.29 11.67 20.32
CA ALA A 209 9.56 11.81 18.89
C ALA A 209 8.97 13.12 18.34
N GLU A 210 9.79 13.84 17.57
CA GLU A 210 9.41 15.13 16.96
C GLU A 210 9.21 15.03 15.45
N GLN A 211 9.89 14.10 14.77
CA GLN A 211 9.82 13.94 13.32
C GLN A 211 9.20 12.61 12.94
N ILE A 212 8.29 12.67 11.97
CA ILE A 212 7.65 11.49 11.40
C ILE A 212 7.96 11.45 9.91
N TYR A 213 8.52 10.35 9.45
CA TYR A 213 8.90 10.17 8.05
C TYR A 213 7.85 9.38 7.26
N SER A 214 7.26 8.37 7.89
CA SER A 214 6.29 7.48 7.25
C SER A 214 5.44 6.80 8.31
N LEU A 215 4.26 6.35 7.92
CA LEU A 215 3.41 5.48 8.71
C LEU A 215 2.91 4.31 7.88
N SER A 216 2.51 3.22 8.53
CA SER A 216 1.79 2.13 7.89
C SER A 216 0.98 1.33 8.90
N LEU A 217 -0.21 0.91 8.47
CA LEU A 217 -1.10 0.05 9.22
C LEU A 217 -0.95 -1.40 8.75
N ASN A 218 -0.71 -2.31 9.70
CA ASN A 218 -0.84 -3.73 9.42
C ASN A 218 -2.32 -4.11 9.41
N ARG A 219 -2.87 -4.35 8.22
CA ARG A 219 -4.29 -4.66 7.99
C ARG A 219 -4.77 -5.94 8.69
N ASN A 220 -3.86 -6.87 8.98
CA ASN A 220 -4.20 -8.14 9.63
C ASN A 220 -4.29 -8.01 11.15
N THR A 221 -3.45 -7.14 11.74
CA THR A 221 -3.36 -7.00 13.21
C THR A 221 -3.99 -5.72 13.73
N GLY A 222 -4.25 -4.73 12.87
CA GLY A 222 -4.68 -3.37 13.25
C GLY A 222 -3.55 -2.51 13.84
N VAL A 223 -2.32 -3.01 13.91
CA VAL A 223 -1.19 -2.27 14.50
C VAL A 223 -0.76 -1.15 13.55
N LEU A 224 -0.72 0.07 14.05
CA LEU A 224 -0.16 1.24 13.37
C LEU A 224 1.33 1.36 13.72
N ALA A 225 2.20 1.44 12.73
CA ALA A 225 3.61 1.76 12.92
C ALA A 225 3.97 3.11 12.31
N VAL A 226 4.91 3.79 12.95
CA VAL A 226 5.41 5.09 12.53
C VAL A 226 6.94 5.09 12.57
N ALA A 227 7.57 5.46 11.45
CA ALA A 227 9.00 5.67 11.38
C ALA A 227 9.34 7.12 11.78
N THR A 228 10.23 7.27 12.76
CA THR A 228 10.63 8.54 13.38
C THR A 228 12.14 8.68 13.45
N GLU A 229 12.64 9.83 13.92
CA GLU A 229 14.07 10.03 14.19
C GLU A 229 14.62 9.16 15.33
N LYS A 230 13.75 8.62 16.19
CA LYS A 230 14.13 7.72 17.30
C LYS A 230 14.11 6.24 16.92
N GLY A 231 13.47 5.90 15.81
CA GLY A 231 13.22 4.53 15.37
C GLY A 231 11.76 4.32 14.99
N VAL A 232 11.32 3.06 15.01
CA VAL A 232 9.93 2.69 14.69
C VAL A 232 9.13 2.63 15.98
N TYR A 233 8.03 3.37 16.06
CA TYR A 233 7.03 3.20 17.09
C TYR A 233 5.89 2.34 16.58
N GLU A 234 5.29 1.54 17.46
CA GLU A 234 4.06 0.80 17.21
C GLU A 234 2.99 1.24 18.19
N LYS A 235 1.76 1.39 17.70
CA LYS A 235 0.58 1.58 18.53
C LYS A 235 -0.11 0.23 18.74
N ASN A 236 -0.09 -0.26 19.97
CA ASN A 236 -0.75 -1.50 20.39
C ASN A 236 -1.73 -1.17 21.51
N ASP A 237 -2.98 -1.62 21.40
CA ASP A 237 -4.02 -1.39 22.42
C ASP A 237 -4.19 0.09 22.84
N GLY A 238 -3.93 1.01 21.91
CA GLY A 238 -4.03 2.45 22.13
C GLY A 238 -2.76 3.13 22.66
N GLU A 239 -1.73 2.37 23.03
CA GLU A 239 -0.47 2.88 23.58
C GLU A 239 0.68 2.78 22.58
N TRP A 240 1.56 3.79 22.60
CA TRP A 240 2.76 3.83 21.77
C TRP A 240 3.96 3.20 22.45
N HIS A 241 4.63 2.30 21.72
CA HIS A 241 5.85 1.66 22.18
C HIS A 241 6.95 1.82 21.12
N LEU A 242 8.14 2.23 21.55
CA LEU A 242 9.31 2.16 20.69
C LEU A 242 9.66 0.70 20.46
N LEU A 243 9.79 0.30 19.20
CA LEU A 243 10.16 -1.05 18.82
C LEU A 243 11.57 -1.37 19.31
N GLU A 244 11.71 -2.44 20.11
CA GLU A 244 13.02 -2.87 20.65
C GLU A 244 14.02 -3.24 19.55
N ALA A 245 13.54 -3.83 18.45
CA ALA A 245 14.34 -4.12 17.27
C ALA A 245 14.82 -2.83 16.61
N ARG A 246 16.03 -2.39 16.97
CA ARG A 246 16.68 -1.25 16.34
C ARG A 246 16.94 -1.52 14.86
N SER A 247 16.47 -0.64 14.00
CA SER A 247 16.76 -0.69 12.56
C SER A 247 18.25 -0.44 12.30
N PRO A 248 18.84 -1.01 11.22
CA PRO A 248 20.26 -0.84 10.92
C PRO A 248 20.66 0.60 10.62
N GLU A 249 19.70 1.37 10.11
CA GLU A 249 19.78 2.81 9.86
C GLU A 249 18.40 3.44 10.06
N LYS A 250 18.28 4.76 9.93
CA LYS A 250 17.00 5.46 10.01
C LYS A 250 16.13 5.04 8.82
N LEU A 251 14.91 4.60 9.11
CA LEU A 251 13.94 4.24 8.09
C LEU A 251 13.17 5.49 7.68
N ILE A 252 13.15 5.75 6.37
CA ILE A 252 12.41 6.88 5.78
C ILE A 252 11.03 6.45 5.27
N VAL A 253 10.88 5.17 4.94
CA VAL A 253 9.60 4.54 4.58
C VAL A 253 9.43 3.29 5.42
N ILE A 254 8.21 3.05 5.91
CA ILE A 254 7.80 1.80 6.53
C ILE A 254 6.50 1.31 5.92
N ALA A 255 6.38 0.01 5.71
CA ALA A 255 5.15 -0.64 5.27
C ALA A 255 4.94 -1.96 6.01
N SER A 256 3.68 -2.38 6.15
CA SER A 256 3.33 -3.69 6.68
C SER A 256 4.02 -4.78 5.87
N GLY A 257 4.65 -5.72 6.57
CA GLY A 257 5.24 -6.89 5.94
C GLY A 257 4.19 -7.94 5.58
N GLY A 258 4.70 -9.07 5.10
CA GLY A 258 3.92 -10.25 4.75
C GLY A 258 4.51 -11.52 5.34
N GLY A 259 3.64 -12.46 5.71
CA GLY A 259 4.04 -13.78 6.19
C GLY A 259 4.71 -13.66 7.56
N ASP A 260 5.95 -14.13 7.66
CA ASP A 260 6.76 -14.02 8.89
C ASP A 260 7.38 -12.62 9.07
N THR A 261 7.28 -11.75 8.06
CA THR A 261 7.78 -10.37 8.13
C THR A 261 6.73 -9.46 8.70
N LYS A 262 7.04 -8.85 9.84
CA LYS A 262 6.17 -7.89 10.53
C LYS A 262 6.13 -6.55 9.81
N TRP A 263 7.30 -5.99 9.55
CA TRP A 263 7.50 -4.72 8.87
C TRP A 263 8.59 -4.83 7.81
N VAL A 264 8.44 -4.06 6.75
CA VAL A 264 9.48 -3.81 5.76
C VAL A 264 9.70 -2.30 5.67
N GLY A 265 10.94 -1.88 5.47
CA GLY A 265 11.29 -0.47 5.45
C GLY A 265 12.43 -0.16 4.48
N ILE A 266 12.50 1.08 4.06
CA ILE A 266 13.63 1.63 3.30
C ILE A 266 14.41 2.56 4.22
N GLY A 267 15.73 2.33 4.29
CA GLY A 267 16.65 3.19 5.01
C GLY A 267 17.09 4.42 4.22
N GLU A 268 17.76 5.37 4.87
CA GLU A 268 18.34 6.55 4.20
C GLU A 268 19.33 6.20 3.09
N SER A 269 19.98 5.03 3.17
CA SER A 269 20.84 4.52 2.11
C SER A 269 20.07 3.86 0.95
N ALA A 270 18.75 4.04 0.88
CA ALA A 270 17.82 3.40 -0.04
C ALA A 270 17.81 1.86 0.03
N LEU A 271 18.40 1.26 1.06
CA LEU A 271 18.40 -0.18 1.26
C LEU A 271 17.08 -0.65 1.86
N ILE A 272 16.59 -1.78 1.37
CA ILE A 272 15.37 -2.42 1.87
C ILE A 272 15.72 -3.36 3.02
N TYR A 273 14.96 -3.28 4.10
CA TYR A 273 15.09 -4.14 5.27
C TYR A 273 13.75 -4.77 5.62
N LYS A 274 13.80 -6.01 6.12
CA LYS A 274 12.66 -6.73 6.66
C LYS A 274 12.88 -7.08 8.12
N LEU A 275 11.83 -6.92 8.92
CA LEU A 275 11.79 -7.29 10.33
C LEU A 275 11.10 -8.65 10.49
N ASN A 276 11.87 -9.66 10.87
CA ASN A 276 11.36 -10.98 11.24
C ASN A 276 11.65 -11.21 12.73
N GLY A 277 10.61 -11.50 13.52
CA GLY A 277 10.74 -11.55 14.97
C GLY A 277 11.25 -10.21 15.52
N ASN A 278 12.41 -10.23 16.20
CA ASN A 278 13.05 -9.04 16.76
C ASN A 278 14.33 -8.62 16.01
N ARG A 279 14.47 -8.99 14.73
CA ARG A 279 15.69 -8.71 13.95
C ARG A 279 15.40 -8.15 12.57
N TRP A 280 15.97 -6.98 12.30
CA TRP A 280 16.06 -6.43 10.94
C TRP A 280 17.15 -7.14 10.14
N THR A 281 16.81 -7.53 8.92
CA THR A 281 17.74 -8.10 7.94
C THR A 281 17.58 -7.37 6.62
N LYS A 282 18.69 -7.17 5.90
CA LYS A 282 18.64 -6.61 4.56
C LYS A 282 17.83 -7.54 3.66
N TRP A 283 16.92 -6.99 2.88
CA TRP A 283 16.19 -7.69 1.84
C TRP A 283 17.11 -7.76 0.60
N ASN A 284 17.26 -8.96 0.02
CA ASN A 284 18.28 -9.29 -0.99
C ASN A 284 17.82 -8.95 -2.40
#